data_AF-A0A8S0T0J4-F1
#
_entry.id   AF-A0A8S0T0J4-F1
#
_cell.length_a   1.000
_cell.length_b   1.000
_cell.length_c   1.000
_cell.angle_alpha   90.00
_cell.angle_beta   90.00
_cell.angle_gamma   90.00
#
_symmetry.space_group_name_H-M   'P 1'
#
loop_
_entity.id
_entity.type
_entity.pdbx_description
1 polymer ?
#
loop_
_entity_poly.entity_id
_entity_poly.type
_entity_poly.pdbx_seq_one_letter_code
_entity_poly.pdbx_strand_id
1 'polypeptide(L)'
;MSQTRADCVTVNIDNMLNSLSSAPSKPSMFRVSDHLRTINPEAYNPEIIAIGPFHSDKKNLQNMEQHKVWYLKLLLERRKESSVERYVATIRQLEEKARKCYAEDIQLDKDKFVQMLILDGCFIIEFLSMFQYKERRAEDDLIFQYEYIRSQLFHDLMLFEN
;
A
#
# COMPACT_ATOMS: atom_id res chain seq x y z
N MET A 1 -13.31 -48.99 30.59
CA MET A 1 -12.20 -48.19 30.02
C MET A 1 -12.78 -46.84 29.61
N SER A 2 -12.61 -45.78 30.40
CA SER A 2 -13.19 -44.47 30.08
C SER A 2 -12.28 -43.73 29.10
N GLN A 3 -12.83 -43.36 27.94
CA GLN A 3 -12.20 -42.44 27.02
C GLN A 3 -12.05 -41.08 27.71
N THR A 4 -10.80 -40.72 28.03
CA THR A 4 -10.46 -39.38 28.52
C THR A 4 -10.75 -38.40 27.39
N ARG A 5 -11.78 -37.58 27.56
CA ARG A 5 -12.13 -36.50 26.63
C ARG A 5 -10.94 -35.54 26.59
N ALA A 6 -10.37 -35.31 25.40
CA ALA A 6 -9.26 -34.37 25.25
C ALA A 6 -9.69 -32.99 25.79
N ASP A 7 -8.82 -32.39 26.60
CA ASP A 7 -9.05 -31.08 27.18
C ASP A 7 -9.18 -30.02 26.08
N CYS A 8 -10.13 -29.08 26.24
CA CYS A 8 -10.43 -28.10 25.19
C CYS A 8 -9.28 -27.12 24.95
N VAL A 9 -8.44 -26.87 25.96
CA VAL A 9 -7.23 -26.06 25.83
C VAL A 9 -6.19 -26.80 25.00
N THR A 10 -6.01 -28.11 25.23
CA THR A 10 -5.12 -28.94 24.42
C THR A 10 -5.51 -28.92 22.94
N VAL A 11 -6.79 -29.15 22.64
CA VAL A 11 -7.29 -29.13 21.24
C VAL A 11 -7.07 -27.75 20.60
N ASN A 12 -7.25 -26.67 21.36
CA ASN A 12 -7.03 -25.32 20.85
C ASN A 12 -5.54 -25.08 20.54
N ILE A 13 -4.65 -25.43 21.47
CA ILE A 13 -3.19 -25.30 21.29
C ILE A 13 -2.71 -26.15 20.11
N ASP A 14 -3.18 -27.40 19.99
CA ASP A 14 -2.81 -28.27 18.87
C ASP A 14 -3.27 -27.69 17.53
N ASN A 15 -4.47 -27.09 17.47
CA ASN A 15 -4.94 -26.39 16.28
C ASN A 15 -4.07 -25.16 15.95
N MET A 16 -3.65 -24.39 16.95
CA MET A 16 -2.71 -23.27 16.75
C MET A 16 -1.38 -23.75 16.18
N LEU A 17 -0.81 -24.81 16.75
CA LEU A 17 0.45 -25.40 16.30
C LEU A 17 0.35 -25.95 14.87
N ASN A 18 -0.75 -26.63 14.54
CA ASN A 18 -1.00 -27.17 13.20
C ASN A 18 -1.27 -26.07 12.16
N SER A 19 -1.72 -24.87 12.59
CA SER A 19 -1.94 -23.72 11.71
C SER A 19 -0.66 -22.97 11.36
N LEU A 20 0.46 -23.21 12.06
CA LEU A 20 1.75 -22.63 11.73
C LEU A 20 2.28 -23.27 10.43
N SER A 21 2.36 -22.47 9.36
CA SER A 21 2.99 -22.86 8.10
C SER A 21 4.41 -23.42 8.34
N SER A 22 4.76 -24.50 7.64
CA SER A 22 6.07 -25.17 7.74
C SER A 22 7.25 -24.33 7.22
N ALA A 23 6.98 -23.23 6.53
CA ALA A 23 7.97 -22.22 6.19
C ALA A 23 7.41 -20.82 6.43
N PRO A 24 8.07 -19.96 7.22
CA PRO A 24 7.68 -18.57 7.33
C PRO A 24 7.89 -17.88 5.98
N SER A 25 6.89 -17.13 5.50
CA SER A 25 7.13 -16.14 4.46
C SER A 25 8.23 -15.20 4.96
N LYS A 26 9.13 -14.77 4.07
CA LYS A 26 10.13 -13.75 4.38
C LYS A 26 9.54 -12.40 3.96
N PRO A 27 8.83 -11.68 4.85
CA PRO A 27 8.34 -10.35 4.53
C PRO A 27 9.53 -9.40 4.29
N SER A 28 9.28 -8.38 3.50
CA SER A 28 10.25 -7.32 3.16
C SER A 28 9.76 -5.94 3.56
N MET A 29 8.49 -5.79 3.92
CA MET A 29 7.88 -4.55 4.39
C MET A 29 7.41 -4.76 5.82
N PHE A 30 7.85 -3.87 6.71
CA PHE A 30 7.60 -3.95 8.13
C PHE A 30 7.06 -2.60 8.59
N ARG A 31 6.06 -2.63 9.46
CA ARG A 31 5.70 -1.45 10.22
C ARG A 31 6.82 -1.14 11.20
N VAL A 32 7.09 0.14 11.37
CA VAL A 32 8.06 0.58 12.37
C VAL A 32 7.46 0.38 13.76
N SER A 33 8.29 -0.12 14.69
CA SER A 33 7.87 -0.39 16.06
C SER A 33 7.35 0.88 16.75
N ASP A 34 6.35 0.70 17.62
CA ASP A 34 5.73 1.82 18.34
C ASP A 34 6.76 2.65 19.13
N HIS A 35 7.79 2.00 19.67
CA HIS A 35 8.86 2.70 20.37
C HIS A 35 9.64 3.67 19.48
N LEU A 36 9.97 3.30 18.24
CA LEU A 36 10.65 4.22 17.32
C LEU A 36 9.71 5.33 16.86
N ARG A 37 8.42 5.02 16.67
CA ARG A 37 7.41 6.01 16.33
C ARG A 37 7.22 7.07 17.40
N THR A 38 7.33 6.74 18.69
CA THR A 38 7.21 7.76 19.75
C THR A 38 8.41 8.71 19.79
N ILE A 39 9.58 8.29 19.30
CA ILE A 39 10.79 9.13 19.24
C ILE A 39 10.67 10.18 18.13
N ASN A 40 10.23 9.77 16.94
CA ASN A 40 10.02 10.69 15.82
C ASN A 40 8.78 10.29 15.00
N PRO A 41 7.58 10.76 15.40
CA PRO A 41 6.35 10.42 14.68
C PRO A 41 6.32 10.91 13.23
N GLU A 42 6.98 12.04 12.93
CA GLU A 42 6.96 12.66 11.61
C GLU A 42 7.69 11.79 10.56
N ALA A 43 8.75 11.08 10.95
CA ALA A 43 9.49 10.17 10.07
C ALA A 43 8.71 8.91 9.62
N TYR A 44 7.51 8.68 10.16
CA TYR A 44 6.70 7.49 9.91
C TYR A 44 5.24 7.82 9.62
N ASN A 45 4.87 9.09 9.52
CA ASN A 45 3.50 9.48 9.22
C ASN A 45 3.51 10.31 7.94
N PRO A 46 2.75 9.92 6.90
CA PRO A 46 2.63 10.73 5.72
C PRO A 46 1.93 12.07 6.03
N GLU A 47 2.40 13.11 5.36
CA GLU A 47 1.87 14.46 5.46
C GLU A 47 0.69 14.67 4.51
N ILE A 48 0.82 14.25 3.26
CA ILE A 48 -0.12 14.56 2.18
C ILE A 48 -0.67 13.32 1.46
N ILE A 49 0.10 12.23 1.31
CA ILE A 49 -0.32 11.03 0.60
C ILE A 49 0.09 9.75 1.33
N ALA A 50 -0.82 8.78 1.46
CA ALA A 50 -0.44 7.44 1.90
C ALA A 50 0.05 6.63 0.71
N ILE A 51 1.11 5.86 0.86
CA ILE A 51 1.43 4.77 -0.07
C ILE A 51 1.41 3.49 0.76
N GLY A 52 0.77 2.46 0.21
CA GLY A 52 0.61 1.19 0.88
C GLY A 52 -0.43 1.19 2.01
N PRO A 53 -0.60 0.03 2.67
CA PRO A 53 -1.75 -0.25 3.52
C PRO A 53 -1.60 0.28 4.95
N PHE A 54 -0.41 0.71 5.39
CA PHE A 54 -0.19 1.09 6.78
C PHE A 54 -0.82 2.44 7.16
N HIS A 55 -1.17 3.26 6.17
CA HIS A 55 -1.68 4.63 6.35
C HIS A 55 -3.04 4.90 5.70
N SER A 56 -3.72 3.87 5.20
CA SER A 56 -4.92 4.01 4.34
C SER A 56 -6.15 4.63 5.00
N ASP A 57 -6.22 4.71 6.33
CA ASP A 57 -7.41 5.16 7.07
C ASP A 57 -7.37 6.63 7.53
N LYS A 58 -6.35 7.39 7.10
CA LYS A 58 -6.11 8.76 7.56
C LYS A 58 -6.95 9.78 6.76
N LYS A 59 -7.97 10.35 7.41
CA LYS A 59 -8.89 11.33 6.80
C LYS A 59 -8.21 12.58 6.20
N ASN A 60 -7.06 12.99 6.74
CA ASN A 60 -6.30 14.13 6.24
C ASN A 60 -5.66 13.91 4.86
N LEU A 61 -5.63 12.68 4.35
CA LEU A 61 -4.97 12.32 3.08
C LEU A 61 -5.96 12.23 1.90
N GLN A 62 -7.27 12.39 2.14
CA GLN A 62 -8.32 12.13 1.14
C GLN A 62 -8.18 12.95 -0.15
N ASN A 63 -7.68 14.18 -0.08
CA ASN A 63 -7.50 15.03 -1.26
C ASN A 63 -6.45 14.47 -2.22
N MET A 64 -5.36 13.90 -1.69
CA MET A 64 -4.31 13.29 -2.52
C MET A 64 -4.69 11.89 -3.01
N GLU A 65 -5.56 11.17 -2.29
CA GLU A 65 -6.13 9.92 -2.81
C GLU A 65 -6.92 10.16 -4.11
N GLN A 66 -7.62 11.29 -4.24
CA GLN A 66 -8.26 11.67 -5.51
C GLN A 66 -7.23 11.99 -6.61
N HIS A 67 -6.07 12.56 -6.24
CA HIS A 67 -4.97 12.80 -7.19
C HIS A 67 -4.39 11.49 -7.74
N LYS A 68 -4.35 10.40 -6.97
CA LYS A 68 -3.96 9.08 -7.50
C LYS A 68 -4.89 8.60 -8.61
N VAL A 69 -6.20 8.79 -8.44
CA VAL A 69 -7.21 8.45 -9.46
C VAL A 69 -7.02 9.31 -10.71
N TRP A 70 -6.73 10.60 -10.53
CA TRP A 70 -6.42 11.49 -11.64
C TRP A 70 -5.15 11.05 -12.40
N TYR A 71 -4.09 10.65 -11.69
CA TYR A 71 -2.86 10.13 -12.29
C TYR A 71 -3.11 8.83 -13.07
N LEU A 72 -3.95 7.93 -12.53
CA LEU A 72 -4.39 6.75 -13.28
C LEU A 72 -5.13 7.14 -14.57
N LYS A 73 -6.01 8.15 -14.52
CA LYS A 73 -6.70 8.66 -15.71
C LYS A 73 -5.70 9.18 -16.77
N LEU A 74 -4.71 9.99 -16.36
CA LEU A 74 -3.66 10.49 -17.25
C LEU A 74 -2.86 9.35 -17.88
N LEU A 75 -2.53 8.31 -17.10
CA LEU A 75 -1.86 7.11 -17.61
C LEU A 75 -2.70 6.43 -18.70
N LEU A 76 -3.99 6.23 -18.47
CA LEU A 76 -4.90 5.58 -19.41
C LEU A 76 -5.04 6.40 -20.70
N GLU A 77 -5.23 7.72 -20.58
CA GLU A 77 -5.32 8.64 -21.73
C GLU A 77 -4.05 8.58 -22.57
N ARG A 78 -2.87 8.64 -21.93
CA ARG A 78 -1.58 8.55 -22.60
C ARG A 78 -1.38 7.21 -23.32
N ARG A 79 -1.86 6.12 -22.70
CA ARG A 79 -1.80 4.76 -23.28
C ARG A 79 -2.92 4.49 -24.30
N LYS A 80 -3.86 5.42 -24.47
CA LYS A 80 -5.07 5.27 -25.31
C LYS A 80 -5.92 4.07 -24.89
N GLU A 81 -6.10 3.91 -23.59
CA GLU A 81 -6.89 2.84 -22.98
C GLU A 81 -8.19 3.37 -22.40
N SER A 82 -9.28 2.66 -22.63
CA SER A 82 -10.61 3.02 -22.15
C SER A 82 -10.97 2.37 -20.81
N SER A 83 -10.17 1.42 -20.31
CA SER A 83 -10.51 0.62 -19.13
C SER A 83 -9.28 0.21 -18.33
N VAL A 84 -9.47 0.01 -17.02
CA VAL A 84 -8.47 -0.49 -16.08
C VAL A 84 -8.41 -2.01 -16.00
N GLU A 85 -9.24 -2.73 -16.75
CA GLU A 85 -9.40 -4.19 -16.68
C GLU A 85 -8.08 -4.96 -16.69
N ARG A 86 -7.15 -4.61 -17.59
CA ARG A 86 -5.86 -5.30 -17.67
C ARG A 86 -5.04 -5.13 -16.37
N TYR A 87 -5.08 -3.94 -15.77
CA TYR A 87 -4.32 -3.63 -14.55
C TYR A 87 -4.91 -4.41 -13.38
N VAL A 88 -6.24 -4.43 -13.27
CA VAL A 88 -6.96 -5.23 -12.27
C VAL A 88 -6.64 -6.71 -12.45
N ALA A 89 -6.71 -7.25 -13.67
CA ALA A 89 -6.39 -8.65 -13.94
C ALA A 89 -4.94 -9.00 -13.56
N THR A 90 -3.98 -8.15 -13.92
CA THR A 90 -2.56 -8.37 -13.59
C THR A 90 -2.30 -8.28 -12.09
N ILE A 91 -2.78 -7.22 -11.42
CA ILE A 91 -2.52 -7.04 -9.98
C ILE A 91 -3.27 -8.07 -9.14
N ARG A 92 -4.46 -8.51 -9.56
CA ARG A 92 -5.20 -9.58 -8.87
C ARG A 92 -4.44 -10.91 -8.89
N GLN A 93 -3.66 -11.21 -9.93
CA GLN A 93 -2.78 -12.39 -9.97
C GLN A 93 -1.57 -12.25 -9.03
N LEU A 94 -1.15 -11.03 -8.73
CA LEU A 94 0.00 -10.73 -7.86
C LEU A 94 -0.41 -10.46 -6.40
N GLU A 95 -1.70 -10.33 -6.12
CA GLU A 95 -2.30 -9.93 -4.83
C GLU A 95 -1.70 -10.70 -3.66
N GLU A 96 -1.78 -12.04 -3.69
CA GLU A 96 -1.29 -12.88 -2.59
C GLU A 96 0.23 -12.77 -2.40
N LYS A 97 0.99 -12.60 -3.50
CA LYS A 97 2.44 -12.42 -3.44
C LYS A 97 2.79 -11.06 -2.83
N ALA A 98 2.10 -10.01 -3.26
CA ALA A 98 2.30 -8.66 -2.72
C ALA A 98 1.91 -8.58 -1.24
N ARG A 99 0.79 -9.22 -0.84
CA ARG A 99 0.36 -9.28 0.55
C ARG A 99 1.39 -9.97 1.44
N LYS A 100 2.01 -11.07 0.95
CA LYS A 100 3.10 -11.78 1.66
C LYS A 100 4.39 -10.97 1.82
N CYS A 101 4.54 -9.85 1.11
CA CYS A 101 5.68 -8.96 1.33
C CYS A 101 5.53 -8.13 2.61
N TYR A 102 4.31 -7.94 3.13
CA TYR A 102 4.06 -7.28 4.40
C TYR A 102 4.20 -8.28 5.56
N ALA A 103 4.87 -7.86 6.63
CA ALA A 103 5.08 -8.68 7.83
C ALA A 103 3.80 -8.83 8.67
N GLU A 104 2.91 -7.85 8.59
CA GLU A 104 1.63 -7.84 9.28
C GLU A 104 0.49 -8.28 8.36
N ASP A 105 -0.56 -8.84 8.96
CA ASP A 105 -1.77 -9.15 8.24
C ASP A 105 -2.51 -7.86 7.86
N ILE A 106 -2.59 -7.62 6.56
CA ILE A 106 -3.23 -6.43 6.01
C ILE A 106 -4.75 -6.56 6.16
N GLN A 107 -5.36 -5.68 6.97
CA GLN A 107 -6.80 -5.65 7.26
C GLN A 107 -7.65 -5.06 6.11
N LEU A 108 -7.20 -5.20 4.87
CA LEU A 108 -7.94 -4.87 3.66
C LEU A 108 -8.42 -6.15 2.99
N ASP A 109 -9.68 -6.14 2.54
CA ASP A 109 -10.17 -7.19 1.65
C ASP A 109 -9.35 -7.23 0.34
N LYS A 110 -9.48 -8.34 -0.40
CA LYS A 110 -8.68 -8.55 -1.61
C LYS A 110 -8.90 -7.46 -2.66
N ASP A 111 -10.13 -6.98 -2.81
CA ASP A 111 -10.46 -5.99 -3.84
C ASP A 111 -9.94 -4.61 -3.49
N LYS A 112 -10.07 -4.17 -2.23
CA LYS A 112 -9.49 -2.91 -1.74
C LYS A 112 -7.97 -2.93 -1.81
N PHE A 113 -7.34 -4.06 -1.49
CA PHE A 113 -5.88 -4.18 -1.58
C PHE A 113 -5.39 -4.12 -3.03
N VAL A 114 -6.07 -4.78 -3.97
CA VAL A 114 -5.80 -4.66 -5.41
C VAL A 114 -5.98 -3.22 -5.90
N GLN A 115 -7.07 -2.57 -5.49
CA GLN A 115 -7.34 -1.18 -5.84
C GLN A 115 -6.23 -0.24 -5.35
N MET A 116 -5.82 -0.38 -4.09
CA MET A 116 -4.71 0.39 -3.49
C MET A 116 -3.41 0.19 -4.27
N LEU A 117 -3.01 -1.06 -4.54
CA LEU A 117 -1.78 -1.35 -5.30
C LEU A 117 -1.78 -0.70 -6.70
N ILE A 118 -2.93 -0.67 -7.37
CA ILE A 118 -3.07 -0.04 -8.68
C ILE A 118 -2.93 1.48 -8.56
N LEU A 119 -3.67 2.11 -7.64
CA LEU A 119 -3.66 3.56 -7.48
C LEU A 119 -2.28 4.06 -7.06
N ASP A 120 -1.66 3.42 -6.07
CA ASP A 120 -0.33 3.79 -5.56
C ASP A 120 0.76 3.57 -6.61
N GLY A 121 0.76 2.40 -7.25
CA GLY A 121 1.74 2.06 -8.29
C GLY A 121 1.63 2.98 -9.50
N CYS A 122 0.41 3.27 -9.96
CA CYS A 122 0.20 4.19 -11.09
C CYS A 122 0.59 5.61 -10.73
N PHE A 123 0.25 6.07 -9.52
CA PHE A 123 0.65 7.38 -9.03
C PHE A 123 2.18 7.54 -9.05
N ILE A 124 2.92 6.59 -8.46
CA ILE A 124 4.39 6.65 -8.42
C ILE A 124 4.99 6.65 -9.83
N ILE A 125 4.52 5.79 -10.72
CA ILE A 125 5.02 5.70 -12.10
C ILE A 125 4.78 7.00 -12.86
N GLU A 126 3.57 7.56 -12.77
CA GLU A 126 3.24 8.81 -13.47
C GLU A 126 3.97 10.01 -12.86
N PHE A 127 4.07 10.09 -11.53
CA PHE A 127 4.83 11.12 -10.85
C PHE A 127 6.29 11.15 -11.31
N LEU A 128 6.97 9.99 -11.28
CA LEU A 128 8.35 9.88 -11.74
C LEU A 128 8.49 10.19 -13.24
N SER A 129 7.53 9.78 -14.05
CA SER A 129 7.48 10.11 -15.48
C SER A 129 7.39 11.62 -15.71
N MET A 130 6.51 12.34 -15.01
CA MET A 130 6.36 13.81 -15.14
C MET A 130 7.53 14.59 -14.51
N PHE A 131 8.16 13.99 -13.50
CA PHE A 131 9.38 14.53 -12.92
C PHE A 131 10.51 14.55 -13.95
N GLN A 132 10.71 13.43 -14.65
CA GLN A 132 11.74 13.28 -15.68
C GLN A 132 11.44 14.04 -16.98
N TYR A 133 10.18 14.01 -17.43
CA TYR A 133 9.76 14.53 -18.74
C TYR A 133 8.79 15.70 -18.57
N LYS A 134 9.28 16.93 -18.71
CA LYS A 134 8.49 18.15 -18.49
C LYS A 134 7.30 18.25 -19.46
N GLU A 135 7.46 17.75 -20.66
CA GLU A 135 6.45 17.67 -21.72
C GLU A 135 5.25 16.78 -21.36
N ARG A 136 5.35 15.96 -20.30
CA ARG A 136 4.27 15.10 -19.82
C ARG A 136 3.48 15.71 -18.67
N ARG A 137 3.87 16.88 -18.18
CA ARG A 137 3.18 17.56 -17.08
C ARG A 137 1.86 18.11 -17.59
N ALA A 138 0.78 17.83 -16.86
CA ALA A 138 -0.47 18.55 -17.06
C ALA A 138 -0.31 20.00 -16.61
N GLU A 139 -0.86 20.95 -17.35
CA GLU A 139 -0.74 22.39 -17.05
C GLU A 139 -1.31 22.73 -15.66
N ASP A 140 -2.38 22.04 -15.27
CA ASP A 140 -3.09 22.23 -14.00
C ASP A 140 -2.59 21.34 -12.85
N ASP A 141 -1.44 20.66 -13.01
CA ASP A 141 -0.91 19.79 -11.95
C ASP A 141 -0.29 20.60 -10.80
N LEU A 142 -1.04 20.71 -9.69
CA LEU A 142 -0.60 21.42 -8.48
C LEU A 142 0.71 20.87 -7.92
N ILE A 143 0.98 19.57 -8.06
CA ILE A 143 2.23 18.95 -7.61
C ILE A 143 3.40 19.58 -8.36
N PHE A 144 3.29 19.83 -9.66
CA PHE A 144 4.38 20.44 -10.43
C PHE A 144 4.39 21.97 -10.44
N GLN A 145 3.30 22.60 -10.02
CA GLN A 145 3.23 24.06 -9.84
C GLN A 145 3.89 24.53 -8.55
N TYR A 146 3.78 23.76 -7.46
CA TYR A 146 4.24 24.18 -6.13
C TYR A 146 5.39 23.32 -5.61
N GLU A 147 6.54 23.93 -5.35
CA GLU A 147 7.71 23.23 -4.82
C GLU A 147 7.46 22.60 -3.45
N TYR A 148 6.75 23.28 -2.56
CA TYR A 148 6.45 22.75 -1.22
C TYR A 148 5.65 21.43 -1.30
N ILE A 149 4.66 21.32 -2.21
CA ILE A 149 3.89 20.08 -2.40
C ILE A 149 4.82 18.94 -2.82
N ARG A 150 5.79 19.19 -3.71
CA ARG A 150 6.78 18.18 -4.10
C ARG A 150 7.66 17.78 -2.94
N SER A 151 8.10 18.73 -2.11
CA SER A 151 8.90 18.42 -0.93
C SER A 151 8.16 17.49 0.04
N GLN A 152 6.89 17.77 0.32
CA GLN A 152 6.04 16.91 1.14
C GLN A 152 5.80 15.54 0.48
N LEU A 153 5.63 15.52 -0.84
CA LEU A 153 5.46 14.27 -1.57
C LEU A 153 6.71 13.39 -1.52
N PHE A 154 7.89 13.99 -1.69
CA PHE A 154 9.16 13.28 -1.56
C PHE A 154 9.38 12.76 -0.15
N HIS A 155 8.97 13.50 0.88
CA HIS A 155 8.97 13.02 2.25
C HIS A 155 8.13 11.74 2.38
N ASP A 156 6.88 11.78 1.91
CA ASP A 156 5.95 10.65 2.02
C ASP A 156 6.43 9.43 1.23
N LEU A 157 6.97 9.62 0.03
CA LEU A 157 7.54 8.53 -0.79
C LEU A 157 8.80 7.90 -0.18
N MET A 158 9.49 8.61 0.72
CA MET A 158 10.73 8.17 1.37
C MET A 158 10.53 7.67 2.80
N LEU A 159 9.29 7.55 3.27
CA LEU A 159 8.99 6.98 4.57
C LEU A 159 9.58 5.56 4.69
N PHE A 160 10.10 5.25 5.87
CA PHE A 160 10.61 3.92 6.18
C PHE A 160 9.53 2.83 6.12
N GLU A 161 8.27 3.23 6.19
CA GLU A 161 7.10 2.36 6.12
C GLU A 161 6.07 2.95 5.15
N ASN A 162 5.99 2.33 3.98
CA ASN A 162 4.90 2.46 3.03
C ASN A 162 4.14 1.14 3.02
#